data_AF-A0A376ZL03-F1
#
_entry.id   AF-A0A376ZL03-F1
#
_cell.length_a   1.000
_cell.length_b   1.000
_cell.length_c   1.000
_cell.angle_alpha   90.00
_cell.angle_beta   90.00
_cell.angle_gamma   90.00
#
_symmetry.space_group_name_H-M   'P 1'
#
loop_
_entity.id
_entity.type
_entity.pdbx_description
1 polymer ?
#
loop_
_entity_poly.entity_id
_entity_poly.type
_entity_poly.pdbx_seq_one_letter_code
_entity_poly.pdbx_strand_id
1 'polypeptide(L)'
;MSELLKQVALDGCGIAWLPEFAIQQEIRSGQLVVLNRDELVIPIQAYAYRMNTRMNPVAERFWRELRELEIVLSRHSRASHYANRHYPRPDQTLAVHRRGTALSQG
;
A
#
# COMPACT_ATOMS: atom_id res chain seq x y z
N MET A 1 7.01 5.89 -9.53
CA MET A 1 8.38 5.39 -9.27
C MET A 1 8.43 3.99 -8.68
N SER A 2 7.35 3.41 -8.12
CA SER A 2 7.36 2.03 -7.60
C SER A 2 7.27 0.94 -8.68
N GLU A 3 6.80 1.25 -9.89
CA GLU A 3 6.49 0.20 -10.88
C GLU A 3 7.74 -0.52 -11.38
N LEU A 4 8.84 0.20 -11.64
CA LEU A 4 10.12 -0.44 -12.01
C LEU A 4 10.63 -1.35 -10.88
N LEU A 5 10.57 -0.88 -9.63
CA LEU A 5 11.02 -1.68 -8.48
C LEU A 5 10.15 -2.93 -8.27
N LYS A 6 8.84 -2.81 -8.54
CA LYS A 6 7.92 -3.94 -8.58
C LYS A 6 8.31 -4.95 -9.67
N GLN A 7 8.63 -4.49 -10.88
CA GLN A 7 9.08 -5.39 -11.95
C GLN A 7 10.38 -6.11 -11.58
N VAL A 8 11.37 -5.40 -11.04
CA VAL A 8 12.64 -6.01 -10.58
C VAL A 8 12.40 -7.10 -9.52
N ALA A 9 11.48 -6.87 -8.58
CA ALA A 9 11.10 -7.88 -7.59
C ALA A 9 10.36 -9.08 -8.23
N LEU A 10 9.47 -8.81 -9.19
CA LEU A 10 8.74 -9.83 -9.93
C LEU A 10 9.65 -10.67 -10.82
N ASP A 11 10.69 -10.09 -11.40
CA ASP A 11 11.70 -10.78 -12.22
C ASP A 11 12.63 -11.67 -11.38
N GLY A 12 12.52 -11.60 -10.04
CA GLY A 12 13.34 -12.39 -9.13
C GLY A 12 14.74 -11.84 -8.94
N CYS A 13 14.97 -10.57 -9.29
CA CYS A 13 16.27 -9.92 -9.19
C CYS A 13 16.60 -9.43 -7.76
N GLY A 14 15.72 -9.65 -6.78
CA GLY A 14 15.99 -9.31 -5.39
C GLY A 14 14.74 -9.16 -4.52
N ILE A 15 14.92 -8.45 -3.41
CA ILE A 15 13.89 -8.09 -2.45
C ILE A 15 13.56 -6.61 -2.63
N ALA A 16 12.28 -6.25 -2.57
CA ALA A 16 11.84 -4.86 -2.59
C ALA A 16 10.87 -4.56 -1.45
N TRP A 17 10.96 -3.35 -0.89
CA TRP A 17 9.90 -2.78 -0.06
C TRP A 17 8.93 -2.03 -0.94
N LEU A 18 7.71 -2.55 -1.04
CA LEU A 18 6.66 -1.99 -1.90
C LEU A 18 5.42 -1.69 -1.06
N PRO A 19 4.71 -0.58 -1.32
CA PRO A 19 3.43 -0.30 -0.66
C PRO A 19 2.46 -1.46 -0.89
N GLU A 20 1.82 -1.97 0.17
CA GLU A 20 0.96 -3.16 0.07
C GLU A 20 -0.14 -2.95 -0.98
N PHE A 21 -0.67 -1.73 -1.09
CA PHE A 21 -1.70 -1.40 -2.09
C PHE A 21 -1.25 -1.56 -3.54
N ALA A 22 0.05 -1.50 -3.84
CA ALA A 22 0.58 -1.60 -5.19
C ALA A 22 0.87 -3.06 -5.63
N ILE A 23 0.86 -4.00 -4.68
CA ILE A 23 1.26 -5.41 -4.90
C ILE A 23 0.22 -6.42 -4.40
N GLN A 24 -1.00 -5.99 -4.09
CA GLN A 24 -2.05 -6.89 -3.58
C GLN A 24 -2.35 -8.02 -4.56
N GLN A 25 -2.37 -7.73 -5.86
CA GLN A 25 -2.69 -8.72 -6.86
C GLN A 25 -1.61 -9.80 -6.93
N GLU A 26 -0.34 -9.41 -6.90
CA GLU A 26 0.82 -10.29 -7.00
C GLU A 26 0.99 -11.14 -5.73
N ILE A 27 0.62 -10.60 -4.56
CA ILE A 27 0.54 -11.39 -3.32
C ILE A 27 -0.62 -12.40 -3.42
N ARG A 28 -1.81 -11.98 -3.86
CA ARG A 28 -2.98 -12.87 -4.00
C ARG A 28 -2.76 -13.98 -5.03
N SER A 29 -2.11 -13.67 -6.14
CA SER A 29 -1.75 -14.65 -7.18
C SER A 29 -0.54 -15.52 -6.79
N GLY A 30 0.16 -15.18 -5.70
CA GLY A 30 1.35 -15.88 -5.23
C GLY A 30 2.60 -15.64 -6.07
N GLN A 31 2.61 -14.61 -6.93
CA GLN A 31 3.79 -14.18 -7.68
C GLN A 31 4.85 -13.56 -6.75
N LEU A 32 4.40 -12.79 -5.75
CA LEU A 32 5.25 -12.22 -4.70
C LEU A 32 4.93 -12.87 -3.36
N VAL A 33 5.97 -13.13 -2.57
CA VAL A 33 5.87 -13.63 -1.19
C VAL A 33 6.38 -12.54 -0.25
N VAL A 34 5.65 -12.32 0.84
CA VAL A 34 6.05 -11.42 1.92
C VAL A 34 7.00 -12.16 2.85
N LEU A 35 8.17 -11.56 3.13
CA LEU A 35 9.23 -12.21 3.89
C LEU A 35 8.92 -12.32 5.39
N ASN A 36 8.57 -11.19 6.02
CA ASN A 36 8.22 -11.13 7.44
C ASN A 36 7.26 -9.95 7.66
N ARG A 37 6.09 -10.21 8.27
CA ARG A 37 5.04 -9.20 8.50
C ARG A 37 5.13 -8.50 9.86
N ASP A 38 6.07 -8.90 10.71
CA ASP A 38 6.25 -8.35 12.05
C ASP A 38 7.52 -7.49 12.14
N GLU A 39 8.61 -7.92 11.50
CA GLU A 39 9.93 -7.26 11.63
C GLU A 39 10.33 -6.42 10.41
N LEU A 40 9.80 -6.73 9.22
CA LEU A 40 10.23 -6.11 7.95
C LEU A 40 9.15 -5.22 7.31
N VAL A 41 8.30 -4.63 8.15
CA VAL A 41 7.22 -3.72 7.74
C VAL A 41 7.63 -2.28 8.04
N ILE A 42 7.51 -1.40 7.05
CA ILE A 42 7.75 0.04 7.22
C ILE A 42 6.42 0.75 7.06
N PRO A 43 5.88 1.38 8.13
CA PRO A 43 4.64 2.15 8.03
C PRO A 43 4.86 3.41 7.18
N ILE A 44 3.86 3.76 6.38
CA ILE A 44 3.84 4.95 5.53
C ILE A 44 2.53 5.70 5.72
N GLN A 45 2.57 7.01 5.53
CA GLN A 45 1.40 7.89 5.67
C GLN A 45 1.28 8.75 4.42
N ALA A 46 0.07 8.82 3.87
CA ALA A 46 -0.25 9.70 2.75
C ALA A 46 -0.93 10.96 3.27
N TYR A 47 -0.44 12.12 2.83
CA TYR A 47 -0.97 13.42 3.23
C TYR A 47 -1.35 14.23 1.99
N ALA A 48 -2.51 14.88 2.03
CA ALA A 48 -2.91 15.87 1.05
C ALA A 48 -2.57 17.26 1.57
N TYR A 49 -1.72 18.00 0.85
CA TYR A 49 -1.28 19.34 1.24
C TYR A 49 -1.95 20.42 0.41
N ARG A 50 -2.28 21.54 1.06
CA ARG A 50 -2.79 22.76 0.43
C ARG A 50 -2.09 23.98 0.99
N MET A 51 -2.01 25.04 0.18
CA MET A 51 -1.58 26.35 0.68
C MET A 51 -2.62 26.90 1.67
N ASN A 52 -2.15 27.61 2.70
CA ASN A 52 -3.03 28.26 3.68
C ASN A 52 -3.66 29.57 3.16
N THR A 53 -3.44 29.91 1.89
CA THR A 53 -4.07 31.04 1.21
C THR A 53 -5.42 30.60 0.63
N ARG A 54 -6.34 31.56 0.47
CA ARG A 54 -7.62 31.28 -0.19
C ARG A 54 -7.36 30.90 -1.64
N MET A 55 -7.88 29.74 -2.03
CA MET A 55 -7.85 29.27 -3.41
C MET A 55 -9.10 29.77 -4.15
N ASN A 56 -9.17 29.50 -5.47
CA ASN A 56 -10.40 29.76 -6.22
C ASN A 56 -11.58 28.91 -5.68
N PRO A 57 -12.84 29.30 -5.93
CA PRO A 57 -14.00 28.62 -5.37
C PRO A 57 -14.08 27.12 -5.71
N VAL A 58 -13.64 26.72 -6.90
CA VAL A 58 -13.65 25.31 -7.34
C VAL A 58 -12.66 24.48 -6.50
N ALA A 59 -11.45 24.98 -6.29
CA ALA A 59 -10.46 24.32 -5.46
C ALA A 59 -10.90 24.25 -3.99
N GLU A 60 -11.52 25.30 -3.45
CA GLU A 60 -12.06 25.27 -2.08
C GLU A 60 -13.20 24.26 -1.93
N ARG A 61 -14.06 24.10 -2.95
CA ARG A 61 -15.06 23.04 -2.98
C ARG A 61 -14.42 21.66 -2.99
N PHE A 62 -13.42 21.44 -3.84
CA PHE A 62 -12.66 20.20 -3.89
C PHE A 62 -12.03 19.85 -2.52
N TRP A 63 -11.39 20.82 -1.85
CA TRP A 63 -10.81 20.59 -0.52
C TRP A 63 -11.84 20.33 0.59
N ARG A 64 -13.09 20.74 0.39
CA ARG A 64 -14.19 20.42 1.29
C ARG A 64 -14.65 18.98 1.09
N GLU A 65 -14.87 18.60 -0.16
CA GLU A 65 -15.26 17.23 -0.55
C GLU A 65 -14.17 16.21 -0.17
N LEU A 66 -12.90 16.56 -0.37
CA LEU A 66 -11.77 15.70 0.01
C LEU A 66 -11.71 15.46 1.53
N ARG A 67 -12.02 16.48 2.35
CA ARG A 67 -12.11 16.35 3.81
C ARG A 67 -13.31 15.51 4.24
N GLU A 68 -14.44 15.61 3.54
CA GLU A 68 -15.61 14.76 3.80
C GLU A 68 -15.30 13.29 3.51
N LEU A 69 -14.61 13.01 2.40
CA LEU A 69 -14.12 11.66 2.06
C LEU A 69 -13.19 11.09 3.14
N GLU A 70 -12.23 11.90 3.63
CA GLU A 70 -11.33 11.49 4.72
C GLU A 70 -12.09 11.08 5.99
N ILE A 71 -13.10 11.86 6.38
CA ILE A 71 -13.91 11.59 7.58
C ILE A 71 -14.65 10.26 7.45
N VAL A 72 -15.23 9.97 6.28
CA VAL A 72 -15.93 8.71 6.02
C VAL A 72 -14.98 7.52 6.11
N LEU A 73 -13.79 7.63 5.51
CA LEU A 73 -12.76 6.58 5.56
C LEU A 73 -12.23 6.36 6.99
N SER A 74 -12.01 7.44 7.74
CA SER A 74 -11.50 7.39 9.11
C SER A 74 -12.51 6.80 10.10
N ARG A 75 -13.81 7.01 9.88
CA ARG A 75 -14.88 6.43 10.70
C ARG A 75 -15.01 4.92 10.50
N HIS A 76 -14.83 4.43 9.27
CA HIS A 76 -14.78 2.99 9.01
C HIS A 76 -13.53 2.33 9.61
N SER A 77 -12.40 3.03 9.65
CA SER A 77 -11.17 2.54 10.30
C SER A 77 -11.24 2.51 11.83
N ARG A 78 -12.00 3.40 12.48
CA ARG A 78 -12.16 3.41 13.95
C ARG A 78 -13.06 2.31 14.50
N ALA A 79 -13.95 1.72 13.69
CA ALA A 79 -14.81 0.61 14.11
C ALA A 79 -14.10 -0.76 14.08
N SER A 80 -12.85 -0.82 13.59
CA SER A 80 -12.07 -2.05 13.54
C SER A 80 -10.58 -1.74 13.58
N HIS A 81 -10.08 -1.47 14.79
CA HIS A 81 -8.68 -1.78 15.06
C HIS A 81 -8.51 -3.31 15.00
N TYR A 82 -8.17 -3.82 13.82
CA TYR A 82 -7.42 -5.06 13.52
C TYR A 82 -8.12 -6.43 13.45
N ALA A 83 -9.45 -6.54 13.39
CA ALA A 83 -10.10 -7.86 13.42
C ALA A 83 -10.08 -8.69 12.13
N ASN A 84 -9.79 -8.11 10.94
CA ASN A 84 -9.83 -8.88 9.69
C ASN A 84 -8.56 -8.72 8.85
N ARG A 85 -7.74 -9.77 8.82
CA ARG A 85 -6.43 -9.87 8.14
C ARG A 85 -6.50 -9.81 6.60
N HIS A 86 -7.70 -9.61 6.03
CA HIS A 86 -7.99 -9.66 4.60
C HIS A 86 -8.07 -8.27 3.93
N TYR A 87 -8.13 -7.17 4.69
CA TYR A 87 -8.12 -5.84 4.08
C TYR A 87 -6.68 -5.33 3.94
N PRO A 88 -6.28 -4.89 2.73
CA PRO A 88 -4.94 -4.36 2.50
C PRO A 88 -4.75 -3.06 3.28
N ARG A 89 -3.59 -2.91 3.94
CA ARG A 89 -3.24 -1.73 4.73
C ARG A 89 -2.51 -0.74 3.82
N PRO A 90 -3.17 0.33 3.33
CA PRO A 90 -2.53 1.27 2.41
C PRO A 90 -1.38 2.05 3.05
N ASP A 91 -1.26 1.97 4.38
CA ASP A 91 -0.32 2.66 5.26
C ASP A 91 0.93 1.82 5.59
N GLN A 92 1.25 0.78 4.82
CA GLN A 92 2.48 0.02 5.03
C GLN A 92 3.17 -0.39 3.73
N THR A 93 4.49 -0.52 3.82
CA THR A 93 5.30 -1.21 2.81
C THR A 93 5.76 -2.56 3.34
N LEU A 94 5.78 -3.54 2.45
CA LEU A 94 6.13 -4.93 2.76
C LEU A 94 7.40 -5.31 2.00
N ALA A 95 8.31 -5.99 2.69
CA ALA A 95 9.42 -6.68 2.05
C ALA A 95 8.91 -7.89 1.27
N VAL A 96 9.11 -7.90 -0.05
CA VAL A 96 8.65 -8.95 -0.94
C VAL A 96 9.71 -9.41 -1.93
N HIS A 97 9.60 -10.66 -2.36
CA HIS A 97 10.41 -11.24 -3.44
C HIS A 97 9.57 -12.17 -4.31
N ARG A 98 10.03 -12.48 -5.52
CA ARG A 98 9.39 -13.48 -6.39
C ARG A 98 9.34 -14.84 -5.69
N ARG A 99 8.18 -15.49 -5.71
CA ARG A 99 8.07 -16.89 -5.30
C ARG A 99 8.99 -17.75 -6.18
N GLY A 100 9.92 -18.46 -5.57
CA GLY A 100 10.73 -19.45 -6.29
C GLY A 100 9.80 -20.51 -6.90
N THR A 101 9.95 -20.78 -8.20
CA THR A 101 9.41 -22.03 -8.76
C THR A 101 10.17 -23.14 -8.08
N ALA A 102 9.47 -24.07 -7.42
CA ALA A 102 10.11 -25.29 -6.94
C ALA A 102 10.87 -25.89 -8.14
N LEU A 103 12.20 -25.85 -8.07
CA LEU A 103 13.03 -26.75 -8.85
C LEU A 103 12.51 -28.13 -8.47
N SER A 104 12.05 -28.87 -9.48
CA SER A 104 11.98 -30.32 -9.46
C SER A 104 13.22 -30.84 -8.73
N GLN A 105 13.05 -31.26 -7.48
CA GLN A 105 14.02 -32.16 -6.86
C GLN A 105 14.00 -33.42 -7.72
N GLY A 106 15.19 -33.84 -8.14
CA GLY A 106 15.41 -35.04 -8.94
C GLY A 106 15.03 -36.32 -8.22
#